data_AF-A0A0A9DTH5-F1
#
_entry.id   AF-A0A0A9DTH5-F1
#
_cell.length_a   1.000
_cell.length_b   1.000
_cell.length_c   1.000
_cell.angle_alpha   90.00
_cell.angle_beta   90.00
_cell.angle_gamma   90.00
#
_symmetry.space_group_name_H-M   'P 1'
#
loop_
_entity.id
_entity.type
_entity.pdbx_description
1 polymer ?
#
loop_
_entity_poly.entity_id
_entity_poly.type
_entity_poly.pdbx_seq_one_letter_code
_entity_poly.pdbx_strand_id
1 'polypeptide(L)'
;MQEGRTWTYQVDTYGLCAIAHMMLHGAPMSIEKAPRAGGGYEYLPKQPFKRYWNAELWKNLFSKLLNAPSCGSDVTALRSLRASFREYLCGNRQLIGKLNQQLAKQKASLCSS
;
A
#
# COMPACT_ATOMS: atom_id res chain seq x y z
N MET A 1 -11.00 6.40 -11.79
CA MET A 1 -12.42 6.00 -11.75
C MET A 1 -13.36 7.19 -11.59
N GLN A 2 -13.05 8.16 -10.74
CA GLN A 2 -13.92 9.32 -10.50
C GLN A 2 -13.79 10.47 -11.53
N GLU A 3 -12.71 10.48 -12.32
CA GLU A 3 -12.42 11.56 -13.28
C GLU A 3 -12.77 11.23 -14.74
N GLY A 4 -13.46 10.11 -15.00
CA GLY A 4 -13.83 9.72 -16.38
C GLY A 4 -12.66 9.35 -17.31
N ARG A 5 -11.43 9.22 -16.79
CA ARG A 5 -10.24 8.79 -17.56
C ARG A 5 -10.32 7.31 -17.93
N THR A 6 -9.55 6.83 -18.91
CA THR A 6 -9.47 5.40 -19.19
C THR A 6 -8.71 4.65 -18.09
N TRP A 7 -9.10 3.41 -17.80
CA TRP A 7 -8.42 2.52 -16.85
C TRP A 7 -8.22 1.13 -17.45
N THR A 8 -7.09 0.52 -17.14
CA THR A 8 -6.72 -0.85 -17.48
C THR A 8 -6.33 -1.56 -16.18
N TYR A 9 -5.03 -1.69 -15.91
CA TYR A 9 -4.48 -2.37 -14.73
C TYR A 9 -4.67 -1.59 -13.42
N GLN A 10 -5.03 -0.30 -13.50
CA GLN A 10 -5.16 0.56 -12.31
C GLN A 10 -6.30 0.15 -11.39
N VAL A 11 -7.28 -0.61 -11.91
CA VAL A 11 -8.35 -1.18 -11.08
C VAL A 11 -7.76 -2.13 -10.05
N ASP A 12 -6.84 -3.00 -10.47
CA ASP A 12 -6.19 -3.98 -9.61
C ASP A 12 -5.22 -3.32 -8.64
N THR A 13 -4.45 -2.31 -9.08
CA THR A 13 -3.52 -1.59 -8.20
C THR A 13 -4.25 -0.71 -7.18
N TYR A 14 -5.42 -0.16 -7.53
CA TYR A 14 -6.32 0.47 -6.57
C TYR A 14 -6.86 -0.55 -5.56
N GLY A 15 -7.27 -1.73 -6.01
CA GLY A 15 -7.70 -2.84 -5.15
C GLY A 15 -6.60 -3.25 -4.15
N LEU A 16 -5.35 -3.34 -4.61
CA LEU A 16 -4.20 -3.60 -3.75
C LEU A 16 -4.04 -2.50 -2.67
N CYS A 17 -4.22 -1.23 -3.02
CA CYS A 17 -4.20 -0.14 -2.05
C CYS A 17 -5.34 -0.28 -1.03
N ALA A 18 -6.54 -0.63 -1.47
CA ALA A 18 -7.69 -0.82 -0.59
C ALA A 18 -7.45 -1.95 0.43
N ILE A 19 -6.90 -3.09 -0.02
CA ILE A 19 -6.53 -4.22 0.84
C ILE A 19 -5.46 -3.81 1.85
N ALA A 20 -4.38 -3.17 1.38
CA ALA A 20 -3.29 -2.72 2.24
C ALA A 20 -3.79 -1.74 3.32
N HIS A 21 -4.62 -0.77 2.93
CA HIS A 21 -5.24 0.17 3.87
C HIS A 21 -6.12 -0.56 4.89
N MET A 22 -6.95 -1.51 4.46
CA MET A 22 -7.80 -2.29 5.35
C MET A 22 -6.98 -3.09 6.36
N MET A 23 -5.88 -3.72 5.94
CA MET A 23 -4.99 -4.46 6.85
C MET A 23 -4.28 -3.56 7.86
N LEU A 24 -3.93 -2.33 7.46
CA LEU A 24 -3.26 -1.37 8.34
C LEU A 24 -4.25 -0.74 9.35
N HIS A 25 -5.38 -0.28 8.85
CA HIS A 25 -6.30 0.59 9.60
C HIS A 25 -7.53 -0.12 10.15
N GLY A 26 -7.87 -1.32 9.65
CA GLY A 26 -9.11 -2.00 9.98
C GLY A 26 -10.37 -1.32 9.41
N ALA A 27 -10.20 -0.45 8.41
CA ALA A 27 -11.29 0.35 7.84
C ALA A 27 -11.17 0.46 6.30
N PRO A 28 -12.30 0.63 5.58
CA PRO A 28 -12.28 0.89 4.15
C PRO A 28 -11.43 2.11 3.80
N MET A 29 -10.73 2.04 2.66
CA MET A 29 -9.92 3.15 2.18
C MET A 29 -10.82 4.27 1.65
N SER A 30 -10.58 5.49 2.13
CA SER A 30 -11.09 6.71 1.51
C SER A 30 -9.90 7.54 1.03
N ILE A 31 -10.01 8.11 -0.18
CA ILE A 31 -8.96 8.91 -0.80
C ILE A 31 -9.33 10.39 -0.82
N GLU A 32 -8.32 11.24 -0.83
CA GLU A 32 -8.44 12.68 -1.05
C GLU A 32 -7.49 13.16 -2.14
N LYS A 33 -7.84 14.30 -2.74
CA LYS A 33 -6.97 15.06 -3.63
C LYS A 33 -6.15 16.03 -2.78
N ALA A 34 -4.85 15.82 -2.70
CA ALA A 34 -3.92 16.70 -2.03
C ALA A 34 -3.11 17.52 -3.06
N PRO A 35 -2.81 18.80 -2.81
CA PRO A 35 -1.95 19.59 -3.68
C PRO A 35 -0.51 19.04 -3.65
N ARG A 36 0.13 18.94 -4.82
CA ARG A 36 1.52 18.49 -4.93
C ARG A 36 2.48 19.68 -4.99
N ALA A 37 3.65 19.55 -4.35
CA ALA A 37 4.74 20.51 -4.53
C ALA A 37 5.17 20.56 -6.01
N GLY A 38 5.16 21.74 -6.62
CA GLY A 38 5.41 21.93 -8.05
C GLY A 38 4.15 21.98 -8.94
N GLY A 39 2.95 21.99 -8.33
CA GLY A 39 1.69 22.14 -9.04
C GLY A 39 0.95 20.83 -9.30
N GLY A 40 -0.34 20.94 -9.57
CA GLY A 40 -1.24 19.78 -9.72
C GLY A 40 -1.65 19.19 -8.37
N TYR A 41 -2.08 17.93 -8.41
CA TYR A 41 -2.59 17.20 -7.25
C TYR A 41 -2.17 15.74 -7.31
N GLU A 42 -2.16 15.09 -6.14
CA GLU A 42 -2.03 13.65 -5.99
C GLU A 42 -3.17 13.10 -5.15
N TYR A 43 -3.49 11.83 -5.36
CA TYR A 43 -4.42 11.07 -4.56
C TYR A 43 -3.69 10.35 -3.44
N LEU A 44 -4.20 10.52 -2.21
CA LEU A 44 -3.67 9.91 -1.00
C LEU A 44 -4.80 9.32 -0.14
N PRO A 45 -4.53 8.28 0.68
CA PRO A 45 -5.47 7.86 1.71
C PRO A 45 -5.69 8.97 2.74
N LYS A 46 -6.95 9.22 3.11
CA LYS A 46 -7.32 10.24 4.12
C LYS A 46 -6.83 9.91 5.53
N GLN A 47 -6.77 8.62 5.86
CA GLN A 47 -6.46 8.21 7.22
C GLN A 47 -4.94 8.31 7.45
N PRO A 48 -4.49 9.04 8.49
CA PRO A 48 -3.07 9.21 8.74
C PRO A 48 -2.42 7.92 9.23
N PHE A 49 -1.18 7.67 8.79
CA PHE A 49 -0.38 6.56 9.29
C PHE A 49 -0.06 6.72 10.79
N LYS A 50 -0.03 5.61 11.52
CA LYS A 50 0.37 5.62 12.93
C LYS A 50 1.87 5.91 13.07
N ARG A 51 2.25 6.63 14.14
CA ARG A 51 3.64 7.08 14.40
C ARG A 51 4.68 5.95 14.38
N TYR A 52 4.31 4.76 14.81
CA TYR A 52 5.21 3.61 14.93
C TYR A 52 5.27 2.76 13.65
N TRP A 53 4.59 3.16 12.57
CA TRP A 53 4.69 2.49 11.28
C TRP A 53 5.82 3.09 10.45
N ASN A 54 6.33 2.29 9.50
CA ASN A 54 7.21 2.79 8.45
C ASN A 54 6.37 3.61 7.43
N ALA A 55 5.99 4.81 7.83
CA ALA A 55 5.08 5.67 7.06
C ALA A 55 5.65 6.02 5.69
N GLU A 56 6.96 6.15 5.55
CA GLU A 56 7.61 6.44 4.27
C GLU A 56 7.40 5.31 3.26
N LEU A 57 7.63 4.06 3.69
CA LEU A 57 7.42 2.88 2.85
C LEU A 57 5.97 2.77 2.36
N TRP A 58 5.01 3.03 3.26
CA TRP A 58 3.59 3.01 2.91
C TRP A 58 3.20 4.19 2.01
N LYS A 59 3.64 5.41 2.31
CA LYS A 59 3.42 6.60 1.44
C LYS A 59 3.91 6.34 0.02
N ASN A 60 5.08 5.72 -0.14
CA ASN A 60 5.62 5.36 -1.45
C ASN A 60 4.70 4.38 -2.20
N LEU A 61 4.15 3.36 -1.52
CA LEU A 61 3.18 2.44 -2.10
C LEU A 61 1.92 3.16 -2.59
N PHE A 62 1.28 3.92 -1.71
CA PHE A 62 0.02 4.59 -2.06
C PHE A 62 0.22 5.66 -3.13
N SER A 63 1.26 6.48 -3.03
CA SER A 63 1.53 7.53 -4.02
C SER A 63 1.82 6.92 -5.39
N LYS A 64 2.64 5.85 -5.49
CA LYS A 64 2.94 5.21 -6.79
C LYS A 64 1.73 4.55 -7.44
N LEU A 65 0.90 3.86 -6.66
CA LEU A 65 -0.20 3.06 -7.20
C LEU A 65 -1.47 3.87 -7.44
N LEU A 66 -1.77 4.87 -6.61
CA LEU A 66 -2.95 5.73 -6.78
C LEU A 66 -2.75 6.78 -7.88
N ASN A 67 -1.50 7.10 -8.22
CA ASN A 67 -1.14 8.18 -9.15
C ASN A 67 -0.37 7.66 -10.37
N ALA A 68 -0.74 6.48 -10.88
CA ALA A 68 -0.13 5.92 -12.08
C ALA A 68 -0.22 6.92 -13.26
N PRO A 69 0.90 7.22 -13.95
CA PRO A 69 0.97 8.32 -14.92
C PRO A 69 0.29 8.01 -16.26
N SER A 70 0.03 6.74 -16.57
CA SER A 70 -0.56 6.31 -17.84
C SER A 70 -1.31 4.99 -17.73
N CYS A 71 -1.99 4.59 -18.81
CA CYS A 71 -2.63 3.27 -18.98
C CYS A 71 -1.66 2.13 -19.31
N GLY A 72 -0.35 2.36 -19.15
CA GLY A 72 0.69 1.39 -19.42
C GLY A 72 0.82 0.32 -18.33
N SER A 73 1.83 -0.54 -18.49
CA SER A 73 2.11 -1.62 -17.56
C SER A 73 2.68 -1.10 -16.24
N ASP A 74 2.04 -1.47 -15.12
CA ASP A 74 2.49 -1.14 -13.76
C ASP A 74 3.61 -2.06 -13.24
N VAL A 75 4.09 -3.00 -14.05
CA VAL A 75 5.05 -4.04 -13.64
C VAL A 75 6.33 -3.46 -13.05
N THR A 76 6.86 -2.37 -13.62
CA THR A 76 8.07 -1.71 -13.11
C THR A 76 7.84 -1.09 -11.73
N ALA A 77 6.70 -0.41 -11.55
CA ALA A 77 6.33 0.19 -10.27
C ALA A 77 6.14 -0.90 -9.19
N LEU A 78 5.42 -1.98 -9.51
CA LEU A 78 5.20 -3.12 -8.62
C LEU A 78 6.51 -3.83 -8.25
N ARG A 79 7.43 -4.01 -9.20
CA ARG A 79 8.75 -4.60 -8.93
C ARG A 79 9.57 -3.74 -7.98
N SER A 80 9.59 -2.43 -8.19
CA SER A 80 10.27 -1.46 -7.32
C SER A 80 9.68 -1.46 -5.92
N LEU A 81 8.36 -1.42 -5.79
CA LEU A 81 7.66 -1.47 -4.49
C LEU A 81 7.99 -2.77 -3.76
N ARG A 82 7.88 -3.92 -4.43
CA ARG A 82 8.24 -5.21 -3.82
C ARG A 82 9.68 -5.23 -3.32
N ALA A 83 10.62 -4.64 -4.07
CA ALA A 83 12.01 -4.56 -3.65
C ALA A 83 12.16 -3.74 -2.36
N SER A 84 11.56 -2.55 -2.25
CA SER A 84 11.62 -1.71 -1.05
C SER A 84 11.03 -2.41 0.19
N PHE A 85 9.90 -3.13 0.03
CA PHE A 85 9.32 -3.91 1.14
C PHE A 85 10.22 -5.08 1.57
N ARG A 86 10.82 -5.78 0.61
CA ARG A 86 11.78 -6.86 0.91
C ARG A 86 13.01 -6.33 1.61
N GLU A 87 13.56 -5.21 1.16
CA GLU A 87 14.71 -4.58 1.78
C GLU A 87 14.41 -4.19 3.24
N TYR A 88 13.24 -3.59 3.50
CA TYR A 88 12.81 -3.28 4.86
C TYR A 88 12.69 -4.52 5.75
N LEU A 89 12.08 -5.60 5.24
CA LEU A 89 11.92 -6.85 6.00
C LEU A 89 13.25 -7.56 6.25
N CYS A 90 14.10 -7.66 5.23
CA CYS A 90 15.40 -8.35 5.31
C CYS A 90 16.45 -7.53 6.06
N GLY A 91 16.35 -6.21 6.04
CA GLY A 91 17.24 -5.30 6.77
C GLY A 91 17.10 -5.41 8.28
N ASN A 92 16.02 -6.02 8.78
CA ASN A 92 15.84 -6.30 10.21
C ASN A 92 15.34 -7.73 10.43
N ARG A 93 16.27 -8.64 10.75
CA ARG A 93 15.95 -10.07 11.00
C ARG A 93 14.92 -10.27 12.12
N GLN A 94 14.83 -9.35 13.09
CA GLN A 94 13.83 -9.45 14.16
C GLN A 94 12.40 -9.28 13.62
N LEU A 95 12.20 -8.48 12.57
CA LEU A 95 10.89 -8.30 11.94
C LEU A 95 10.40 -9.60 11.30
N ILE A 96 11.27 -10.32 10.60
CA ILE A 96 10.93 -11.62 10.00
C ILE A 96 10.55 -12.64 11.08
N GLY A 97 11.34 -12.71 12.15
CA GLY A 97 11.04 -13.59 13.28
C GLY A 97 9.67 -13.27 13.91
N LYS A 98 9.41 -11.99 14.18
CA LYS A 98 8.14 -11.52 14.74
C LYS A 98 6.95 -11.78 13.79
N LEU A 99 7.13 -11.54 12.49
CA LEU A 99 6.11 -11.79 11.48
C LEU A 99 5.73 -13.27 11.44
N ASN A 100 6.71 -14.17 11.37
CA ASN A 100 6.47 -15.60 11.36
C ASN A 100 5.73 -16.05 12.64
N GLN A 101 6.09 -15.50 13.80
CA GLN A 101 5.39 -15.77 15.05
C GLN A 101 3.93 -15.29 15.02
N GLN A 102 3.66 -14.11 14.47
CA GLN A 102 2.30 -13.58 14.33
C GLN A 102 1.45 -14.39 13.35
N LEU A 103 2.03 -14.79 12.21
CA LEU A 103 1.35 -15.65 11.23
C LEU A 103 1.01 -17.02 11.80
N ALA A 104 1.90 -17.61 12.60
CA ALA A 104 1.63 -18.87 13.29
C ALA A 104 0.46 -18.76 14.27
N LYS A 105 0.41 -17.67 15.05
CA LYS A 105 -0.72 -17.39 15.98
C LYS A 105 -2.04 -17.21 15.23
N GLN A 106 -2.03 -16.46 14.13
CA GLN A 106 -3.21 -16.24 13.30
C GLN A 106 -3.73 -17.57 12.73
N LYS A 107 -2.83 -18.43 12.22
CA LYS A 107 -3.20 -19.76 11.72
C LYS A 107 -3.84 -20.62 12.81
N ALA A 108 -3.23 -20.66 14.01
CA ALA A 108 -3.79 -21.43 15.12
C ALA A 108 -5.20 -20.97 15.51
N SER A 109 -5.42 -19.65 15.58
CA SER A 109 -6.73 -19.07 15.90
C SER A 109 -7.81 -19.40 14.86
N LEU A 110 -7.44 -19.48 13.58
CA LEU A 110 -8.36 -19.82 12.49
C LEU A 110 -8.72 -21.31 12.47
N CYS A 111 -7.80 -22.18 12.89
CA CYS A 111 -8.02 -23.63 12.94
C CYS A 111 -8.70 -24.11 14.23
N SER A 112 -8.84 -23.25 15.24
CA SER A 112 -9.53 -23.55 16.51
C SER A 112 -11.02 -23.14 16.51
N SER A 113 -11.55 -22.69 15.37
CA SER A 113 -12.98 -22.41 15.14
C SER A 113 -13.62 -23.53 14.34
#